data_AF-A0A367PVM6-F1
#
_entry.id   AF-A0A367PVM6-F1
#
_cell.length_a   1.000
_cell.length_b   1.000
_cell.length_c   1.000
_cell.angle_alpha   90.00
_cell.angle_beta   90.00
_cell.angle_gamma   90.00
#
_symmetry.space_group_name_H-M   'P 1'
#
loop_
_entity.id
_entity.type
_entity.pdbx_description
1 polymer ?
#
loop_
_entity_poly.entity_id
_entity_poly.type
_entity_poly.pdbx_seq_one_letter_code
_entity_poly.pdbx_strand_id
1 'polypeptide(L)'
;MDVSLIVSNILNPPVLFFFLGMTAVFVKSDLEIPPPVPKLLSLYLLLAIGFKGGVELIKSGITQEVVLTLIAAMLMACVVPIYTFFILKLKLDIYDAAAIAATYGSISAVTFITASAFLNELGITFDGYMVAALALMESPAIIVGLILVNLFSVDEKREFAWGEVLQEAFLNSSVFLLVGSLIIGFLTGERGGKTLEPFTQGIFYGVLSFFLLDMGLVAAKRIKDLQKTGVFLISFAILIPLLNAGIGLAIAKFISMPQGDSLLFAVLCASASYIAVPAAMRMTVPEANPSLYVSTALAVTFPFNIIVGIPLYLYGINLFWR
;
A
#
# COMPACT_ATOMS: atom_id res chain seq x y z
N MET A 1 17.82 -9.56 14.10
CA MET A 1 17.26 -8.20 13.95
C MET A 1 17.70 -7.39 15.16
N ASP A 2 18.35 -6.25 14.95
CA ASP A 2 18.71 -5.37 16.04
C ASP A 2 17.42 -4.80 16.64
N VAL A 3 17.23 -4.96 17.95
CA VAL A 3 16.05 -4.46 18.67
C VAL A 3 15.95 -2.94 18.52
N SER A 4 17.08 -2.27 18.31
CA SER A 4 17.17 -0.83 18.07
C SER A 4 16.32 -0.36 16.88
N LEU A 5 16.24 -1.12 15.78
CA LEU A 5 15.49 -0.76 14.57
C LEU A 5 13.97 -0.86 14.76
N ILE A 6 13.53 -1.84 15.56
CA ILE A 6 12.10 -1.96 15.91
C ILE A 6 11.72 -0.81 16.84
N VAL A 7 12.56 -0.53 17.83
CA VAL A 7 12.33 0.54 18.81
C VAL A 7 12.32 1.90 18.11
N SER A 8 13.28 2.19 17.22
CA SER A 8 13.30 3.47 16.49
C SER A 8 12.04 3.65 15.65
N ASN A 9 11.61 2.60 14.95
CA ASN A 9 10.41 2.64 14.13
C ASN A 9 9.12 2.82 14.95
N ILE A 10 9.01 2.19 16.13
CA ILE A 10 7.87 2.39 17.04
C ILE A 10 7.87 3.81 17.61
N LEU A 11 9.04 4.37 17.89
CA LEU A 11 9.19 5.73 18.45
C LEU A 11 9.05 6.84 17.38
N ASN A 12 8.88 6.49 16.11
CA ASN A 12 8.59 7.45 15.06
C ASN A 12 7.22 8.13 15.31
N PRO A 13 7.12 9.48 15.32
CA PRO A 13 5.90 10.16 15.74
C PRO A 13 4.63 9.74 14.99
N PRO A 14 4.61 9.65 13.64
CA PRO A 14 3.47 9.08 12.93
C PRO A 14 2.98 7.71 13.45
N VAL A 15 3.89 6.80 13.79
CA VAL A 15 3.55 5.48 14.34
C VAL A 15 2.97 5.59 15.75
N LEU A 16 3.51 6.49 16.58
CA LEU A 16 2.93 6.78 17.90
C LEU A 16 1.52 7.36 17.80
N PHE A 17 1.25 8.23 16.83
CA PHE A 17 -0.09 8.76 16.58
C PHE A 17 -1.07 7.69 16.11
N PHE A 18 -0.62 6.72 15.31
CA PHE A 18 -1.42 5.53 15.00
C PHE A 18 -1.87 4.79 16.28
N PHE A 19 -0.94 4.52 17.20
CA PHE A 19 -1.27 3.87 18.47
C PHE A 19 -2.12 4.74 19.40
N LEU A 20 -1.95 6.06 19.37
CA LEU A 20 -2.83 6.99 20.08
C LEU A 20 -4.27 6.85 19.58
N GLY A 21 -4.48 6.74 18.27
CA GLY A 21 -5.79 6.50 17.67
C GLY A 21 -6.40 5.18 18.12
N MET A 22 -5.62 4.09 18.13
CA MET A 22 -6.09 2.81 18.65
C MET A 22 -6.47 2.91 20.14
N THR A 23 -5.62 3.55 20.93
CA THR A 23 -5.83 3.74 22.38
C THR A 23 -7.10 4.52 22.64
N ALA A 24 -7.36 5.60 21.89
CA ALA A 24 -8.56 6.40 22.01
C ALA A 24 -9.84 5.56 21.90
N VAL A 25 -9.89 4.61 20.96
CA VAL A 25 -11.03 3.68 20.82
C VAL A 25 -11.12 2.73 22.01
N PHE A 26 -10.00 2.17 22.46
CA PHE A 26 -9.99 1.19 23.56
C PHE A 26 -10.39 1.78 24.90
N VAL A 27 -9.98 3.02 25.18
CA VAL A 27 -10.38 3.76 26.38
C VAL A 27 -11.74 4.44 26.23
N LYS A 28 -12.41 4.27 25.08
CA LYS A 28 -13.72 4.86 24.76
C LYS A 28 -13.72 6.40 24.81
N SER A 29 -12.62 7.02 24.37
CA SER A 29 -12.57 8.46 24.13
C SER A 29 -13.56 8.84 23.02
N ASP A 30 -14.06 10.07 23.10
CA ASP A 30 -14.88 10.74 22.08
C ASP A 30 -14.06 11.29 20.91
N LEU A 31 -12.74 11.03 20.86
CA LEU A 31 -11.88 11.44 19.76
C LEU A 31 -12.39 10.85 18.44
N GLU A 32 -12.82 11.75 17.56
CA GLU A 32 -13.25 11.45 16.21
C GLU A 32 -12.69 12.49 15.25
N ILE A 33 -12.18 12.02 14.10
CA ILE A 33 -11.75 12.87 13.02
C ILE A 33 -12.93 13.04 12.05
N PRO A 34 -13.34 14.29 11.72
CA PRO A 34 -14.49 14.51 10.86
C PRO A 34 -14.34 13.81 9.50
N PRO A 35 -15.39 13.15 8.95
CA PRO A 35 -15.31 12.36 7.72
C PRO A 35 -14.66 13.01 6.47
N PRO A 36 -14.77 14.32 6.19
CA PRO A 36 -14.09 14.91 5.04
C PRO A 36 -12.57 15.04 5.23
N VAL A 37 -12.07 15.03 6.47
CA VAL A 37 -10.67 15.31 6.80
C VAL A 37 -9.74 14.18 6.36
N PRO A 38 -9.99 12.88 6.66
CA PRO A 38 -9.11 11.80 6.20
C PRO A 38 -8.94 11.76 4.69
N LYS A 39 -10.03 12.05 3.95
CA LYS A 39 -9.99 12.17 2.49
C LYS A 39 -9.06 13.30 2.04
N LEU A 40 -9.16 14.49 2.66
CA LEU A 40 -8.27 15.61 2.38
C LEU A 40 -6.80 15.27 2.67
N LEU A 41 -6.52 14.68 3.83
CA LEU A 41 -5.17 14.28 4.23
C LEU A 41 -4.58 13.26 3.25
N SER A 42 -5.37 12.26 2.84
CA SER A 42 -4.95 11.27 1.84
C SER A 42 -4.63 11.93 0.49
N LEU A 43 -5.48 12.84 0.01
CA LEU A 43 -5.23 13.56 -1.26
C LEU A 43 -3.95 14.38 -1.17
N TYR A 44 -3.75 15.11 -0.07
CA TYR A 44 -2.51 15.86 0.16
C TYR A 44 -1.28 14.94 0.14
N LEU A 45 -1.30 13.81 0.84
CA LEU A 45 -0.15 12.89 0.92
C LEU A 45 0.20 12.32 -0.46
N LEU A 46 -0.80 11.91 -1.23
CA LEU A 46 -0.62 11.42 -2.61
C LEU A 46 -0.06 12.53 -3.51
N LEU A 47 -0.57 13.75 -3.41
CA LEU A 47 -0.06 14.91 -4.14
C LEU A 47 1.41 15.16 -3.80
N ALA A 48 1.73 15.27 -2.51
CA ALA A 48 3.08 15.60 -2.04
C ALA A 48 4.12 14.60 -2.54
N ILE A 49 3.79 13.31 -2.50
CA ILE A 49 4.70 12.22 -2.90
C ILE A 49 4.75 12.06 -4.41
N GLY A 50 3.61 12.16 -5.09
CA GLY A 50 3.56 12.21 -6.55
C GLY A 50 4.46 13.31 -7.07
N PHE A 51 4.26 14.53 -6.56
CA PHE A 51 5.05 15.69 -6.92
C PHE A 51 6.54 15.50 -6.63
N LYS A 52 6.91 15.07 -5.42
CA LYS A 52 8.31 14.79 -5.05
C LYS A 52 8.92 13.72 -5.96
N GLY A 53 8.21 12.63 -6.21
CA GLY A 53 8.64 11.55 -7.09
C GLY A 53 8.88 12.04 -8.52
N GLY A 54 8.01 12.91 -9.03
CA GLY A 54 8.17 13.56 -10.33
C GLY A 54 9.43 14.45 -10.42
N VAL A 55 9.67 15.27 -9.41
CA VAL A 55 10.86 16.14 -9.33
C VAL A 55 12.14 15.31 -9.32
N GLU A 56 12.18 14.21 -8.56
CA GLU A 56 13.35 13.32 -8.48
C GLU A 56 13.53 12.47 -9.74
N LEU A 57 12.46 12.11 -10.46
CA LEU A 57 12.54 11.31 -11.69
C LEU A 57 13.39 11.96 -12.79
N ILE A 58 13.46 13.30 -12.82
CA ILE A 58 14.34 14.03 -13.74
C ILE A 58 15.81 13.72 -13.46
N LYS A 59 16.18 13.50 -12.20
CA LYS A 59 17.56 13.21 -11.78
C LYS A 59 17.91 11.74 -12.06
N SER A 60 16.99 10.82 -11.79
CA SER A 60 17.22 9.38 -11.99
C SER A 60 17.23 9.00 -13.48
N GLY A 61 16.48 9.70 -14.33
CA GLY A 61 16.32 9.37 -15.75
C GLY A 61 15.52 8.06 -15.97
N ILE A 62 15.26 7.70 -17.24
CA ILE A 62 14.68 6.40 -17.58
C ILE A 62 15.82 5.40 -17.80
N THR A 63 16.30 4.80 -16.71
CA THR A 63 17.37 3.80 -16.76
C THR A 63 16.79 2.39 -16.93
N GLN A 64 17.65 1.42 -17.25
CA GLN A 64 17.28 0.01 -17.28
C GLN A 64 16.71 -0.46 -15.93
N GLU A 65 17.27 0.04 -14.83
CA GLU A 65 16.82 -0.26 -13.47
C GLU A 65 15.38 0.21 -13.22
N VAL A 66 15.04 1.43 -13.64
CA VAL A 66 13.67 1.95 -13.57
C VAL A 66 12.72 1.03 -14.32
N VAL A 67 13.03 0.70 -15.57
CA VAL A 67 12.17 -0.14 -16.41
C VAL A 67 11.97 -1.53 -15.78
N LEU A 68 13.06 -2.16 -15.33
CA LEU A 68 12.99 -3.47 -14.67
C LEU A 68 12.18 -3.43 -13.38
N THR A 69 12.30 -2.36 -12.59
CA THR A 69 11.52 -2.17 -11.36
C THR A 69 10.03 -2.06 -11.67
N LEU A 70 9.65 -1.25 -12.65
CA LEU A 70 8.23 -1.08 -13.03
C LEU A 70 7.63 -2.38 -13.58
N ILE A 71 8.40 -3.13 -14.38
CA ILE A 71 7.99 -4.47 -14.86
C ILE A 71 7.82 -5.43 -13.68
N ALA A 72 8.76 -5.46 -12.74
CA ALA A 72 8.69 -6.30 -11.56
C ALA A 72 7.47 -5.97 -10.68
N ALA A 73 7.19 -4.68 -10.49
CA ALA A 73 6.02 -4.19 -9.75
C ALA A 73 4.72 -4.66 -10.40
N MET A 74 4.59 -4.46 -11.71
CA MET A 74 3.43 -4.91 -12.49
C MET A 74 3.27 -6.44 -12.47
N LEU A 75 4.38 -7.18 -12.57
CA LEU A 75 4.37 -8.64 -12.47
C LEU A 75 3.87 -9.10 -11.11
N MET A 76 4.35 -8.50 -10.02
CA MET A 76 3.89 -8.80 -8.67
C MET A 76 2.40 -8.47 -8.49
N ALA A 77 1.95 -7.32 -9.00
CA ALA A 77 0.54 -6.94 -8.95
C ALA A 77 -0.39 -7.91 -9.70
N CYS A 78 0.11 -8.58 -10.74
CA CYS A 78 -0.63 -9.61 -11.47
C CYS A 78 -0.54 -11.00 -10.81
N VAL A 79 0.65 -11.40 -10.35
CA VAL A 79 0.91 -12.77 -9.87
C VAL A 79 0.33 -12.97 -8.46
N VAL A 80 0.44 -11.97 -7.59
CA VAL A 80 0.01 -12.08 -6.20
C VAL A 80 -1.47 -12.42 -6.08
N PRO A 81 -2.42 -11.73 -6.75
CA PRO A 81 -3.83 -12.11 -6.70
C PRO A 81 -4.07 -13.54 -7.19
N ILE A 82 -3.36 -13.99 -8.23
CA ILE A 82 -3.58 -15.32 -8.80
C ILE A 82 -3.30 -16.41 -7.76
N TYR A 83 -2.10 -16.41 -7.18
CA TYR A 83 -1.74 -17.50 -6.28
C TYR A 83 -2.47 -17.38 -4.93
N THR A 84 -2.67 -16.15 -4.42
CA THR A 84 -3.38 -15.94 -3.14
C THR A 84 -4.85 -16.33 -3.25
N PHE A 85 -5.49 -16.12 -4.41
CA PHE A 85 -6.86 -16.57 -4.67
C PHE A 85 -7.01 -18.08 -4.46
N PHE A 86 -6.10 -18.89 -4.98
CA PHE A 86 -6.18 -20.34 -4.80
C PHE A 86 -5.96 -20.77 -3.34
N ILE A 87 -5.15 -20.04 -2.58
CA ILE A 87 -5.01 -20.27 -1.13
C ILE A 87 -6.30 -19.91 -0.40
N LEU A 88 -6.90 -18.76 -0.70
CA LEU A 88 -8.10 -18.25 -0.04
C LEU A 88 -9.34 -19.10 -0.34
N LYS A 89 -9.46 -19.59 -1.57
CA LYS A 89 -10.55 -20.46 -2.03
C LYS A 89 -10.63 -21.80 -1.28
N LEU A 90 -9.58 -22.17 -0.54
CA LEU A 90 -9.62 -23.36 0.34
C LEU A 90 -10.61 -23.21 1.51
N LYS A 91 -10.95 -21.98 1.89
CA LYS A 91 -11.80 -21.69 3.05
C LYS A 91 -12.91 -20.66 2.80
N LEU A 92 -12.82 -19.88 1.73
CA LEU A 92 -13.77 -18.82 1.40
C LEU A 92 -14.47 -19.12 0.07
N ASP A 93 -15.61 -18.47 -0.17
CA ASP A 93 -16.23 -18.47 -1.47
C ASP A 93 -15.39 -17.69 -2.50
N ILE A 94 -15.79 -17.80 -3.78
CA ILE A 94 -15.06 -17.23 -4.92
C ILE A 94 -14.98 -15.70 -4.84
N TYR A 95 -16.05 -15.03 -4.39
CA TYR A 95 -16.13 -13.58 -4.37
C TYR A 95 -15.23 -13.01 -3.27
N ASP A 96 -15.32 -13.58 -2.07
CA ASP A 96 -14.47 -13.21 -0.94
C ASP A 96 -13.00 -13.51 -1.22
N ALA A 97 -12.69 -14.68 -1.79
CA ALA A 97 -11.34 -15.05 -2.16
C ALA A 97 -10.74 -14.10 -3.21
N ALA A 98 -11.49 -13.73 -4.24
CA ALA A 98 -11.01 -12.83 -5.28
C ALA A 98 -10.82 -11.39 -4.79
N ALA A 99 -11.75 -10.89 -3.95
CA ALA A 99 -11.65 -9.55 -3.38
C ALA A 99 -10.44 -9.42 -2.43
N ILE A 100 -10.18 -10.42 -1.58
CA ILE A 100 -8.99 -10.44 -0.72
C ILE A 100 -7.73 -10.63 -1.57
N ALA A 101 -7.74 -11.50 -2.58
CA ALA A 101 -6.60 -11.69 -3.47
C ALA A 101 -6.19 -10.38 -4.19
N ALA A 102 -7.15 -9.66 -4.78
CA ALA A 102 -6.92 -8.34 -5.37
C ALA A 102 -6.40 -7.33 -4.34
N THR A 103 -6.92 -7.40 -3.11
CA THR A 103 -6.49 -6.55 -2.00
C THR A 103 -5.00 -6.72 -1.71
N TYR A 104 -4.49 -7.95 -1.67
CA TYR A 104 -3.07 -8.25 -1.37
C TYR A 104 -2.13 -8.17 -2.57
N GLY A 105 -2.64 -8.21 -3.81
CA GLY A 105 -1.84 -7.88 -4.98
C GLY A 105 -1.72 -6.39 -5.25
N SER A 106 -2.66 -5.61 -4.70
CA SER A 106 -2.62 -4.15 -4.72
C SER A 106 -1.80 -3.62 -3.53
N ILE A 107 -1.69 -2.31 -3.40
CA ILE A 107 -0.76 -1.67 -2.47
C ILE A 107 -1.47 -0.80 -1.44
N SER A 108 -0.72 -0.34 -0.44
CA SER A 108 -1.13 0.69 0.50
C SER A 108 -0.19 1.88 0.37
N ALA A 109 -0.72 3.00 -0.14
CA ALA A 109 0.03 4.25 -0.21
C ALA A 109 0.56 4.68 1.16
N VAL A 110 -0.21 4.41 2.22
CA VAL A 110 0.14 4.74 3.61
C VAL A 110 1.31 3.90 4.11
N THR A 111 1.34 2.60 3.77
CA THR A 111 2.46 1.72 4.15
C THR A 111 3.72 2.16 3.44
N PHE A 112 3.63 2.49 2.15
CA PHE A 112 4.72 3.08 1.38
C PHE A 112 5.22 4.39 2.01
N ILE A 113 4.31 5.30 2.35
CA ILE A 113 4.64 6.56 3.02
C ILE A 113 5.42 6.33 4.31
N THR A 114 4.95 5.39 5.13
CA THR A 114 5.56 5.11 6.41
C THR A 114 6.96 4.50 6.22
N ALA A 115 7.14 3.64 5.22
CA ALA A 115 8.45 3.10 4.85
C ALA A 115 9.40 4.19 4.31
N SER A 116 8.91 5.10 3.47
CA SER A 116 9.69 6.25 3.00
C SER A 116 10.11 7.17 4.16
N ALA A 117 9.22 7.40 5.12
CA ALA A 117 9.53 8.16 6.34
C ALA A 117 10.61 7.47 7.17
N PHE A 118 10.50 6.16 7.38
CA PHE A 118 11.49 5.35 8.07
C PHE A 118 12.87 5.39 7.38
N LEU A 119 12.92 5.30 6.05
CA LEU A 119 14.17 5.45 5.28
C LEU A 119 14.80 6.83 5.46
N ASN A 120 14.00 7.90 5.40
CA ASN A 120 14.48 9.27 5.61
C ASN A 120 15.07 9.46 7.02
N GLU A 121 14.44 8.90 8.06
CA GLU A 121 14.95 8.94 9.43
C GLU A 121 16.30 8.23 9.58
N LEU A 122 16.49 7.13 8.85
CA LEU A 122 17.75 6.40 8.79
C LEU A 122 18.79 7.01 7.84
N GLY A 123 18.43 8.08 7.10
CA GLY A 123 19.30 8.68 6.08
C GLY A 123 19.56 7.78 4.87
N ILE A 124 18.72 6.77 4.64
CA ILE A 124 18.82 5.87 3.48
C ILE A 124 18.03 6.51 2.32
N THR A 125 18.72 6.80 1.22
CA THR A 125 18.11 7.38 0.03
C THR A 125 17.34 6.34 -0.77
N PHE A 126 16.30 6.79 -1.46
CA PHE A 126 15.49 6.03 -2.40
C PHE A 126 15.06 6.94 -3.55
N ASP A 127 14.73 6.35 -4.68
CA ASP A 127 14.47 7.07 -5.92
C ASP A 127 12.98 7.38 -6.14
N GLY A 128 12.72 8.49 -6.85
CA GLY A 128 11.37 8.98 -7.12
C GLY A 128 10.51 8.04 -7.97
N TYR A 129 11.14 7.17 -8.78
CA TYR A 129 10.41 6.22 -9.63
C TYR A 129 9.65 5.15 -8.82
N MET A 130 9.99 4.95 -7.54
CA MET A 130 9.23 4.04 -6.66
C MET A 130 7.79 4.52 -6.45
N VAL A 131 7.54 5.82 -6.61
CA VAL A 131 6.18 6.39 -6.61
C VAL A 131 5.41 5.96 -7.88
N ALA A 132 6.09 5.85 -9.01
CA ALA A 132 5.49 5.31 -10.23
C ALA A 132 5.19 3.81 -10.09
N ALA A 133 6.08 3.04 -9.45
CA ALA A 133 5.83 1.63 -9.14
C ALA A 133 4.57 1.47 -8.27
N LEU A 134 4.41 2.29 -7.23
CA LEU A 134 3.21 2.33 -6.39
C LEU A 134 1.94 2.54 -7.22
N ALA A 135 1.93 3.54 -8.11
CA ALA A 135 0.78 3.83 -8.96
C ALA A 135 0.43 2.66 -9.88
N LEU A 136 1.43 2.04 -10.47
CA LEU A 136 1.26 0.96 -11.44
C LEU A 136 0.75 -0.34 -10.83
N MET A 137 0.91 -0.57 -9.53
CA MET A 137 0.48 -1.81 -8.89
C MET A 137 -1.02 -1.84 -8.55
N GLU A 138 -1.70 -0.70 -8.50
CA GLU A 138 -3.12 -0.68 -8.11
C GLU A 138 -4.03 -1.33 -9.17
N SER A 139 -3.95 -0.86 -10.41
CA SER A 139 -4.86 -1.26 -11.50
C SER A 139 -4.74 -2.75 -11.88
N PRO A 140 -3.53 -3.33 -12.06
CA PRO A 140 -3.40 -4.73 -12.47
C PRO A 140 -3.99 -5.70 -11.44
N ALA A 141 -3.82 -5.42 -10.15
CA ALA A 141 -4.36 -6.26 -9.09
C ALA A 141 -5.89 -6.29 -9.07
N ILE A 142 -6.53 -5.14 -9.29
CA ILE A 142 -8.00 -5.04 -9.44
C ILE A 142 -8.45 -5.84 -10.66
N ILE A 143 -7.82 -5.62 -11.81
CA ILE A 143 -8.18 -6.30 -13.07
C ILE A 143 -8.07 -7.82 -12.92
N VAL A 144 -6.97 -8.32 -12.36
CA VAL A 144 -6.78 -9.76 -12.13
C VAL A 144 -7.81 -10.31 -11.16
N GLY A 145 -8.14 -9.59 -10.08
CA GLY A 145 -9.22 -9.97 -9.17
C GLY A 145 -10.56 -10.18 -9.88
N LEU A 146 -10.93 -9.25 -10.77
CA LEU A 146 -12.19 -9.33 -11.53
C LEU A 146 -12.16 -10.45 -12.58
N ILE A 147 -11.02 -10.68 -13.23
CA ILE A 147 -10.83 -11.83 -14.11
C ILE A 147 -11.02 -13.14 -13.33
N LEU A 148 -10.47 -13.25 -12.12
CA LEU A 148 -10.64 -14.43 -11.27
C LEU A 148 -12.10 -14.66 -10.88
N VAL A 149 -12.87 -13.61 -10.56
CA VAL A 149 -14.31 -13.74 -10.34
C VAL A 149 -14.99 -14.29 -11.60
N ASN A 150 -14.76 -13.67 -12.76
CA ASN A 150 -15.40 -14.07 -14.02
C ASN A 150 -15.09 -15.53 -14.41
N LEU A 151 -13.84 -15.96 -14.24
CA LEU A 151 -13.41 -17.31 -14.62
C LEU A 151 -13.96 -18.41 -13.70
N PHE A 152 -14.23 -18.10 -12.43
CA PHE A 152 -14.56 -19.12 -11.42
C PHE A 152 -15.98 -19.00 -10.85
N SER A 153 -16.70 -17.90 -11.05
CA SER A 153 -18.11 -17.78 -10.65
C SER A 153 -19.00 -18.68 -11.50
N VAL A 154 -20.00 -19.30 -10.87
CA VAL A 154 -20.90 -20.28 -11.50
C VAL A 154 -22.04 -19.63 -12.29
N ASP A 155 -22.33 -18.35 -12.02
CA ASP A 155 -23.40 -17.60 -12.72
C ASP A 155 -23.04 -17.29 -14.18
N GLU A 156 -24.04 -17.38 -15.07
CA GLU A 156 -23.93 -17.08 -16.50
C GLU A 156 -23.23 -15.73 -16.75
N LYS A 157 -22.28 -15.73 -17.69
CA LYS A 157 -21.55 -14.58 -18.27
C LYS A 157 -22.00 -13.22 -17.73
N ARG A 158 -21.41 -12.79 -16.61
CA ARG A 158 -21.57 -11.41 -16.15
C ARG A 158 -21.02 -10.49 -17.23
N GLU A 159 -21.87 -9.62 -17.77
CA GLU A 159 -21.42 -8.47 -18.55
C GLU A 159 -20.74 -7.50 -17.58
N PHE A 160 -19.44 -7.70 -17.37
CA PHE A 160 -18.62 -6.70 -16.71
C PHE A 160 -18.57 -5.47 -17.62
N ALA A 161 -18.93 -4.31 -17.07
CA ALA A 161 -18.67 -3.02 -17.72
C ALA A 161 -17.16 -2.76 -17.72
N TRP A 162 -16.41 -3.45 -18.58
CA TRP A 162 -14.95 -3.35 -18.67
C TRP A 162 -14.47 -1.91 -18.86
N GLY A 163 -15.27 -1.08 -19.54
CA GLY A 163 -15.02 0.36 -19.65
C GLY A 163 -15.02 1.07 -18.30
N GLU A 164 -16.02 0.82 -17.45
CA GLU A 164 -16.10 1.38 -16.09
C GLU A 164 -15.01 0.82 -15.18
N VAL A 165 -14.70 -0.48 -15.29
CA VAL A 165 -13.62 -1.13 -14.55
C VAL A 165 -12.26 -0.51 -14.89
N LEU A 166 -11.96 -0.34 -16.19
CA LEU A 166 -10.71 0.28 -16.63
C LEU A 166 -10.68 1.76 -16.25
N GLN A 167 -11.80 2.47 -16.40
CA GLN A 167 -11.92 3.86 -15.97
C GLN A 167 -11.63 3.99 -14.46
N GLU A 168 -12.21 3.15 -13.61
CA GLU A 168 -11.94 3.20 -12.16
C GLU A 168 -10.51 2.76 -11.84
N ALA A 169 -10.00 1.71 -12.49
CA ALA A 169 -8.66 1.21 -12.25
C ALA A 169 -7.57 2.23 -12.63
N PHE A 170 -7.76 3.02 -13.69
CA PHE A 170 -6.76 3.99 -14.19
C PHE A 170 -7.07 5.45 -13.82
N LEU A 171 -8.33 5.83 -13.60
CA LEU A 171 -8.76 7.21 -13.41
C LEU A 171 -9.44 7.45 -12.05
N ASN A 172 -9.35 6.52 -11.09
CA ASN A 172 -9.77 6.84 -9.73
C ASN A 172 -9.00 8.05 -9.19
N SER A 173 -9.59 8.75 -8.23
CA SER A 173 -9.04 10.01 -7.71
C SER A 173 -7.62 9.89 -7.14
N SER A 174 -7.25 8.73 -6.59
CA SER A 174 -5.93 8.50 -6.00
C SER A 174 -4.86 8.36 -7.08
N VAL A 175 -5.09 7.47 -8.06
CA VAL A 175 -4.19 7.25 -9.20
C VAL A 175 -4.08 8.51 -10.04
N PHE A 176 -5.21 9.15 -10.38
CA PHE A 176 -5.22 10.36 -11.18
C PHE A 176 -4.43 11.50 -10.51
N LEU A 177 -4.65 11.72 -9.21
CA LEU A 177 -3.92 12.75 -8.47
C LEU A 177 -2.44 12.43 -8.35
N LEU A 178 -2.09 11.18 -8.06
CA LEU A 178 -0.71 10.74 -7.91
C LEU A 178 0.08 10.88 -9.22
N VAL A 179 -0.45 10.33 -10.33
CA VAL A 179 0.16 10.41 -11.66
C VAL A 179 0.20 11.86 -12.15
N GLY A 180 -0.89 12.61 -11.99
CA GLY A 180 -0.93 14.03 -12.32
C GLY A 180 0.12 14.83 -11.56
N SER A 181 0.25 14.60 -10.25
CA SER A 181 1.26 15.28 -9.42
C SER A 181 2.67 14.88 -9.82
N LEU A 182 2.91 13.61 -10.17
CA LEU A 182 4.18 13.12 -10.70
C LEU A 182 4.54 13.80 -12.02
N ILE A 183 3.61 13.91 -12.96
CA ILE A 183 3.83 14.64 -14.22
C ILE A 183 4.14 16.11 -13.94
N ILE A 184 3.39 16.77 -13.05
CA ILE A 184 3.64 18.18 -12.70
C ILE A 184 5.02 18.34 -12.05
N GLY A 185 5.41 17.45 -11.14
CA GLY A 185 6.75 17.43 -10.54
C GLY A 185 7.84 17.26 -11.58
N PHE A 186 7.65 16.33 -12.51
CA PHE A 186 8.58 16.08 -13.62
C PHE A 186 8.69 17.26 -14.59
N LEU A 187 7.58 17.94 -14.89
CA LEU A 187 7.59 19.10 -15.78
C LEU A 187 8.19 20.35 -15.14
N THR A 188 8.08 20.49 -13.80
CA THR A 188 8.54 21.67 -13.07
C THR A 188 9.96 21.53 -12.48
N GLY A 189 10.42 20.30 -12.28
CA GLY A 189 11.76 19.95 -11.80
C GLY A 189 12.17 20.64 -10.51
N GLU A 190 13.48 20.87 -10.33
CA GLU A 190 14.01 21.44 -9.09
C GLU A 190 13.40 22.80 -8.73
N ARG A 191 13.04 23.60 -9.74
CA ARG A 191 12.37 24.90 -9.51
C ARG A 191 11.01 24.70 -8.85
N GLY A 192 10.20 23.77 -9.36
CA GLY A 192 8.93 23.39 -8.73
C GLY A 192 9.15 22.80 -7.34
N GLY A 193 10.14 21.91 -7.22
CA GLY A 193 10.57 21.30 -5.96
C GLY A 193 10.82 22.32 -4.85
N LYS A 194 11.69 23.30 -5.09
CA LYS A 194 11.99 24.39 -4.13
C LYS A 194 10.79 25.28 -3.86
N THR A 195 9.96 25.55 -4.86
CA THR A 195 8.78 26.42 -4.71
C THR A 195 7.73 25.79 -3.80
N LEU A 196 7.49 24.48 -3.93
CA LEU A 196 6.49 23.75 -3.15
C LEU A 196 7.06 23.06 -1.91
N GLU A 197 8.37 23.12 -1.66
CA GLU A 197 9.03 22.45 -0.53
C GLU A 197 8.33 22.67 0.83
N PRO A 198 7.94 23.90 1.24
CA PRO A 198 7.25 24.09 2.53
C PRO A 198 5.92 23.33 2.60
N PHE A 199 5.24 23.18 1.46
CA PHE A 199 3.96 22.51 1.36
C PHE A 199 4.09 21.00 1.18
N THR A 200 5.01 20.49 0.36
CA THR A 200 5.11 19.06 0.04
C THR A 200 6.06 18.29 0.95
N GLN A 201 7.03 18.97 1.57
CA GLN A 201 8.01 18.36 2.48
C GLN A 201 7.88 18.92 3.89
N GLY A 202 7.75 20.24 4.04
CA GLY A 202 7.75 20.92 5.34
C GLY A 202 6.66 20.44 6.29
N ILE A 203 5.41 20.35 5.82
CA ILE A 203 4.27 19.89 6.64
C ILE A 203 3.96 18.40 6.50
N PHE A 204 4.73 17.66 5.68
CA PHE A 204 4.44 16.28 5.32
C PHE A 204 4.28 15.36 6.53
N TYR A 205 5.24 15.38 7.45
CA TYR A 205 5.23 14.55 8.65
C TYR A 205 4.09 14.90 9.62
N GLY A 206 3.71 16.17 9.70
CA GLY A 206 2.57 16.61 10.50
C GLY A 206 1.24 16.07 9.93
N VAL A 207 1.06 16.20 8.62
CA VAL A 207 -0.14 15.67 7.94
C VAL A 207 -0.18 14.13 8.00
N LEU A 208 0.96 13.47 7.79
CA LEU A 208 1.07 12.01 7.93
C LEU A 208 0.71 11.54 9.34
N SER A 209 1.18 12.23 10.37
CA SER A 209 0.87 11.91 11.76
C SER A 209 -0.62 11.98 12.04
N PHE A 210 -1.29 13.03 11.55
CA PHE A 210 -2.73 13.18 11.73
C PHE A 210 -3.54 12.17 10.91
N PHE A 211 -3.04 11.81 9.73
CA PHE A 211 -3.64 10.75 8.91
C PHE A 211 -3.51 9.37 9.58
N LEU A 212 -2.34 9.06 10.15
CA LEU A 212 -2.13 7.80 10.88
C LEU A 212 -2.93 7.72 12.17
N LEU A 213 -3.18 8.84 12.85
CA LEU A 213 -4.12 8.92 13.96
C LEU A 213 -5.52 8.43 13.54
N ASP A 214 -6.04 8.90 12.40
CA ASP A 214 -7.31 8.43 11.84
C ASP A 214 -7.28 6.94 11.53
N MET A 215 -6.22 6.47 10.85
CA MET A 215 -6.08 5.05 10.54
C MET A 215 -6.04 4.18 11.82
N GLY A 216 -5.47 4.69 12.91
CA GLY A 216 -5.49 4.03 14.22
C GLY A 216 -6.90 3.91 14.80
N LEU A 217 -7.70 4.97 14.71
CA LEU A 217 -9.12 4.95 15.10
C LEU A 217 -9.90 3.92 14.27
N VAL A 218 -9.72 3.93 12.94
CA VAL A 218 -10.41 3.02 12.02
C VAL A 218 -10.01 1.57 12.27
N ALA A 219 -8.71 1.28 12.39
CA ALA A 219 -8.20 -0.06 12.65
C ALA A 219 -8.76 -0.63 13.98
N ALA A 220 -8.74 0.16 15.05
CA ALA A 220 -9.27 -0.28 16.34
C ALA A 220 -10.81 -0.47 16.32
N LYS A 221 -11.56 0.35 15.58
CA LYS A 221 -13.01 0.14 15.39
C LYS A 221 -13.30 -1.17 14.64
N ARG A 222 -12.44 -1.54 13.68
CA ARG A 222 -12.54 -2.77 12.86
C ARG A 222 -12.04 -4.04 13.56
N ILE A 223 -11.35 -3.93 14.70
CA ILE A 223 -10.76 -5.10 15.37
C ILE A 223 -11.81 -6.13 15.84
N LYS A 224 -13.05 -5.69 16.09
CA LYS A 224 -14.17 -6.58 16.43
C LYS A 224 -14.64 -7.40 15.23
N ASP A 225 -14.55 -6.84 14.03
CA ASP A 225 -14.85 -7.57 12.80
C ASP A 225 -13.86 -8.72 12.60
N LEU A 226 -12.62 -8.55 13.09
CA LEU A 226 -11.55 -9.57 13.07
C LEU A 226 -11.91 -10.87 13.80
N GLN A 227 -12.73 -10.79 14.86
CA GLN A 227 -13.19 -11.97 15.61
C GLN A 227 -14.04 -12.91 14.74
N LYS A 228 -14.64 -12.40 13.66
CA LYS A 228 -15.45 -13.17 12.72
C LYS A 228 -14.63 -13.74 11.55
N THR A 229 -13.41 -13.22 11.35
CA THR A 229 -12.54 -13.47 10.19
C THR A 229 -11.77 -14.80 10.33
N GLY A 230 -11.66 -15.33 11.56
CA GLY A 230 -11.10 -16.65 11.86
C GLY A 230 -9.57 -16.72 11.78
N VAL A 231 -9.00 -17.74 12.42
CA VAL A 231 -7.54 -17.96 12.51
C VAL A 231 -6.88 -18.07 11.12
N PHE A 232 -7.62 -18.61 10.15
CA PHE A 232 -7.15 -18.73 8.77
C PHE A 232 -6.78 -17.38 8.15
N LEU A 233 -7.69 -16.39 8.19
CA LEU A 233 -7.44 -15.09 7.59
C LEU A 233 -6.43 -14.26 8.38
N ILE A 234 -6.40 -14.38 9.71
CA ILE A 234 -5.36 -13.72 10.52
C ILE A 234 -3.97 -14.26 10.15
N SER A 235 -3.84 -15.58 10.01
CA SER A 235 -2.58 -16.21 9.61
C SER A 235 -2.20 -15.81 8.19
N PHE A 236 -3.16 -15.81 7.26
CA PHE A 236 -2.97 -15.33 5.89
C PHE A 236 -2.44 -13.88 5.88
N ALA A 237 -3.05 -13.01 6.69
CA ALA A 237 -2.72 -11.59 6.76
C ALA A 237 -1.31 -11.27 7.28
N ILE A 238 -0.69 -12.23 7.98
CA ILE A 238 0.67 -12.07 8.49
C ILE A 238 1.66 -12.80 7.58
N LEU A 239 1.33 -14.03 7.16
CA LEU A 239 2.25 -14.88 6.42
C LEU A 239 2.38 -14.48 4.94
N ILE A 240 1.31 -14.03 4.30
CA ILE A 240 1.36 -13.63 2.88
C ILE A 240 2.19 -12.36 2.67
N PRO A 241 2.06 -11.29 3.47
CA PRO A 241 2.98 -10.15 3.41
C PRO A 241 4.45 -10.55 3.54
N LEU A 242 4.78 -11.47 4.46
CA LEU A 242 6.14 -11.99 4.63
C LEU A 242 6.63 -12.75 3.39
N LEU A 243 5.77 -13.61 2.83
CA LEU A 243 6.08 -14.34 1.60
C LEU A 243 6.30 -13.38 0.43
N ASN A 244 5.40 -12.42 0.24
CA ASN A 244 5.49 -11.43 -0.82
C ASN A 244 6.72 -10.53 -0.68
N ALA A 245 7.04 -10.09 0.55
CA ALA A 245 8.27 -9.35 0.81
C ALA A 245 9.49 -10.19 0.44
N GLY A 246 9.52 -11.48 0.82
CA GLY A 246 10.61 -12.39 0.48
C GLY A 246 10.80 -12.53 -1.03
N ILE A 247 9.71 -12.71 -1.78
CA ILE A 247 9.74 -12.75 -3.26
C ILE A 247 10.20 -11.40 -3.82
N GLY A 248 9.65 -10.29 -3.33
CA GLY A 248 10.01 -8.94 -3.74
C GLY A 248 11.50 -8.65 -3.51
N LEU A 249 12.05 -9.03 -2.36
CA LEU A 249 13.47 -8.93 -2.06
C LEU A 249 14.32 -9.83 -2.98
N ALA A 250 13.89 -11.05 -3.26
CA ALA A 250 14.62 -11.92 -4.20
C ALA A 250 14.68 -11.28 -5.60
N ILE A 251 13.58 -10.69 -6.08
CA ILE A 251 13.53 -9.97 -7.36
C ILE A 251 14.43 -8.73 -7.30
N ALA A 252 14.30 -7.89 -6.25
CA ALA A 252 15.10 -6.69 -6.05
C ALA A 252 16.61 -6.99 -6.11
N LYS A 253 17.03 -8.10 -5.48
CA LYS A 253 18.43 -8.56 -5.53
C LYS A 253 18.84 -8.93 -6.94
N PHE A 254 17.99 -9.68 -7.64
CA PHE A 254 18.26 -10.16 -8.99
C PHE A 254 18.42 -9.02 -10.00
N ILE A 255 17.62 -7.96 -9.88
CA ILE A 255 17.71 -6.78 -10.75
C ILE A 255 18.62 -5.68 -10.19
N SER A 256 19.34 -5.95 -9.09
CA SER A 256 20.31 -5.06 -8.45
C SER A 256 19.75 -3.71 -7.99
N MET A 257 18.54 -3.69 -7.44
CA MET A 257 17.96 -2.49 -6.83
C MET A 257 18.85 -1.98 -5.67
N PRO A 258 19.03 -0.66 -5.53
CA PRO A 258 19.58 -0.02 -4.35
C PRO A 258 18.80 -0.38 -3.08
N GLN A 259 19.44 -0.17 -1.93
CA GLN A 259 18.89 -0.57 -0.63
C GLN A 259 17.53 0.07 -0.33
N GLY A 260 17.40 1.38 -0.56
CA GLY A 260 16.15 2.11 -0.30
C GLY A 260 15.01 1.64 -1.20
N ASP A 261 15.29 1.49 -2.49
CA ASP A 261 14.29 1.02 -3.47
C ASP A 261 13.91 -0.44 -3.25
N SER A 262 14.87 -1.28 -2.86
CA SER A 262 14.60 -2.66 -2.45
C SER A 262 13.62 -2.73 -1.28
N LEU A 263 13.77 -1.84 -0.27
CA LEU A 263 12.85 -1.81 0.87
C LEU A 263 11.46 -1.35 0.42
N LEU A 264 11.38 -0.26 -0.33
CA LEU A 264 10.10 0.25 -0.83
C LEU A 264 9.40 -0.77 -1.72
N PHE A 265 10.14 -1.47 -2.59
CA PHE A 265 9.60 -2.52 -3.45
C PHE A 265 9.06 -3.71 -2.64
N ALA A 266 9.81 -4.17 -1.64
CA ALA A 266 9.35 -5.23 -0.74
C ALA A 266 8.09 -4.82 0.05
N VAL A 267 8.03 -3.58 0.52
CA VAL A 267 6.86 -3.01 1.20
C VAL A 267 5.65 -2.94 0.27
N LEU A 268 5.83 -2.52 -0.98
CA LEU A 268 4.74 -2.54 -1.97
C LEU A 268 4.22 -3.96 -2.17
N CYS A 269 5.11 -4.95 -2.34
CA CYS A 269 4.71 -6.36 -2.49
C CYS A 269 3.99 -6.92 -1.25
N ALA A 270 4.40 -6.48 -0.06
CA ALA A 270 3.85 -6.96 1.22
C ALA A 270 2.59 -6.22 1.69
N SER A 271 2.20 -5.15 0.99
CA SER A 271 1.07 -4.32 1.39
C SER A 271 -0.28 -4.91 0.97
N ALA A 272 -1.35 -4.26 1.42
CA ALA A 272 -2.70 -4.59 1.03
C ALA A 272 -3.54 -3.32 0.88
N SER A 273 -4.39 -3.26 -0.14
CA SER A 273 -5.25 -2.10 -0.42
C SER A 273 -6.53 -2.09 0.41
N TYR A 274 -6.87 -0.94 0.97
CA TYR A 274 -8.10 -0.72 1.73
C TYR A 274 -8.84 0.55 1.31
N ILE A 275 -8.50 1.08 0.13
CA ILE A 275 -9.14 2.26 -0.48
C ILE A 275 -9.67 1.89 -1.87
N ALA A 276 -8.77 1.72 -2.85
CA ALA A 276 -9.14 1.51 -4.25
C ALA A 276 -9.82 0.16 -4.49
N VAL A 277 -9.22 -0.94 -4.01
CA VAL A 277 -9.80 -2.28 -4.20
C VAL A 277 -11.18 -2.41 -3.55
N PRO A 278 -11.41 -1.99 -2.29
CA PRO A 278 -12.76 -1.95 -1.72
C PRO A 278 -13.79 -1.18 -2.53
N ALA A 279 -13.42 -0.04 -3.11
CA ALA A 279 -14.32 0.75 -3.94
C ALA A 279 -14.71 -0.01 -5.21
N ALA A 280 -13.71 -0.52 -5.95
CA ALA A 280 -13.92 -1.29 -7.16
C ALA A 280 -14.75 -2.56 -6.91
N MET A 281 -14.42 -3.32 -5.85
CA MET A 281 -15.12 -4.58 -5.53
C MET A 281 -16.57 -4.33 -5.12
N ARG A 282 -16.88 -3.27 -4.36
CA ARG A 282 -18.29 -2.98 -4.00
C ARG A 282 -19.17 -2.67 -5.22
N MET A 283 -18.60 -2.11 -6.27
CA MET A 283 -19.33 -1.77 -7.49
C MET A 283 -19.51 -2.97 -8.42
N THR A 284 -18.49 -3.83 -8.50
CA THR A 284 -18.37 -4.86 -9.55
C THR A 284 -18.57 -6.29 -9.04
N VAL A 285 -18.38 -6.49 -7.74
CA VAL A 285 -18.50 -7.77 -7.03
C VAL A 285 -19.23 -7.55 -5.70
N PRO A 286 -20.51 -7.11 -5.74
CA PRO A 286 -21.28 -6.75 -4.54
C PRO A 286 -21.48 -7.93 -3.56
N GLU A 287 -21.27 -9.17 -4.02
CA GLU A 287 -21.34 -10.38 -3.21
C GLU A 287 -20.17 -10.53 -2.23
N ALA A 288 -19.02 -9.93 -2.55
CA ALA A 288 -17.83 -9.99 -1.71
C ALA A 288 -18.05 -9.17 -0.44
N ASN A 289 -17.85 -9.78 0.72
CA ASN A 289 -18.04 -9.17 2.03
C ASN A 289 -16.94 -8.14 2.32
N PRO A 290 -17.26 -6.83 2.38
CA PRO A 290 -16.27 -5.80 2.63
C PRO A 290 -15.59 -5.90 3.99
N SER A 291 -16.26 -6.52 4.96
CA SER A 291 -15.71 -6.68 6.29
C SER A 291 -14.48 -7.57 6.30
N LEU A 292 -14.37 -8.56 5.41
CA LEU A 292 -13.23 -9.47 5.39
C LEU A 292 -11.98 -8.77 4.84
N TYR A 293 -12.02 -8.27 3.61
CA TYR A 293 -10.82 -7.69 2.99
C TYR A 293 -10.41 -6.35 3.62
N VAL A 294 -11.36 -5.51 4.04
CA VAL A 294 -11.03 -4.23 4.71
C VAL A 294 -10.44 -4.46 6.09
N SER A 295 -11.06 -5.32 6.92
CA SER A 295 -10.58 -5.52 8.30
C SER A 295 -9.26 -6.27 8.33
N THR A 296 -9.08 -7.27 7.45
CA THR A 296 -7.83 -8.01 7.38
C THR A 296 -6.66 -7.11 6.95
N ALA A 297 -6.87 -6.24 5.95
CA ALA A 297 -5.86 -5.28 5.51
C ALA A 297 -5.57 -4.21 6.58
N LEU A 298 -6.59 -3.56 7.13
CA LEU A 298 -6.42 -2.42 8.06
C LEU A 298 -6.08 -2.80 9.50
N ALA A 299 -6.66 -3.87 10.03
CA ALA A 299 -6.51 -4.23 11.44
C ALA A 299 -5.41 -5.27 11.70
N VAL A 300 -4.89 -5.94 10.65
CA VAL A 300 -3.81 -6.93 10.79
C VAL A 300 -2.60 -6.58 9.94
N THR A 301 -2.74 -6.62 8.61
CA THR A 301 -1.59 -6.45 7.69
C THR A 301 -0.92 -5.10 7.87
N PHE A 302 -1.71 -4.02 7.93
CA PHE A 302 -1.18 -2.68 8.07
C PHE A 302 -0.38 -2.51 9.37
N PRO A 303 -0.94 -2.75 10.59
CA PRO A 303 -0.18 -2.68 11.83
C PRO A 303 1.05 -3.60 11.82
N PHE A 304 0.90 -4.82 11.31
CA PHE A 304 2.01 -5.77 11.22
C PHE A 304 3.16 -5.22 10.37
N ASN A 305 2.87 -4.71 9.16
CA ASN A 305 3.87 -4.15 8.27
C ASN A 305 4.55 -2.93 8.88
N ILE A 306 3.76 -2.04 9.51
CA ILE A 306 4.32 -0.86 10.15
C ILE A 306 5.25 -1.26 11.29
N ILE A 307 4.84 -2.13 12.21
CA ILE A 307 5.60 -2.41 13.44
C ILE A 307 6.78 -3.36 13.18
N VAL A 308 6.53 -4.43 12.43
CA VAL A 308 7.45 -5.57 12.28
C VAL A 308 7.97 -5.66 10.86
N GLY A 309 7.09 -5.56 9.86
CA GLY A 309 7.43 -5.80 8.46
C GLY A 309 8.55 -4.90 7.96
N ILE A 310 8.39 -3.57 8.04
CA ILE A 310 9.37 -2.60 7.52
C ILE A 310 10.77 -2.84 8.14
N PRO A 311 10.96 -2.89 9.48
CA PRO A 311 12.26 -3.20 10.07
C PRO A 311 12.79 -4.58 9.65
N LEU A 312 11.92 -5.59 9.55
CA LEU A 312 12.29 -6.96 9.19
C LEU A 312 12.77 -7.05 7.73
N TYR A 313 12.11 -6.36 6.81
CA TYR A 313 12.49 -6.34 5.39
C TYR A 313 13.84 -5.65 5.21
N LEU A 314 14.07 -4.53 5.89
CA LEU A 314 15.38 -3.86 5.89
C LEU A 314 16.48 -4.75 6.49
N TYR A 315 16.17 -5.45 7.58
CA TYR A 315 17.09 -6.44 8.14
C TYR A 315 17.44 -7.54 7.14
N GLY A 316 16.45 -8.03 6.38
CA GLY A 316 16.65 -8.97 5.29
C GLY A 316 17.62 -8.42 4.23
N ILE A 317 17.39 -7.19 3.76
CA ILE A 317 18.27 -6.53 2.79
C ILE A 317 19.70 -6.46 3.33
N ASN A 318 19.89 -5.98 4.56
CA ASN A 318 21.22 -5.84 5.18
C ASN A 318 21.97 -7.17 5.36
N LEU A 319 21.25 -8.29 5.40
CA LEU A 319 21.84 -9.63 5.47
C LEU A 319 22.26 -10.12 4.07
N PHE A 320 21.44 -9.87 3.05
CA PHE A 320 21.61 -10.43 1.72
C PHE A 320 22.35 -9.54 0.72
N TRP A 321 22.47 -8.22 0.96
CA TRP A 321 23.18 -7.25 0.10
C TRP A 321 24.61 -6.96 0.57
N ARG A 322 25.18 -7.82 1.42
CA ARG A 322 26.61 -7.79 1.72
C ARG A 322 27.45 -8.35 0.58
#